data_AF-A0A2U3Q9Q0-F1
#
_entry.id   AF-A0A2U3Q9Q0-F1
#
_cell.length_a   1.000
_cell.length_b   1.000
_cell.length_c   1.000
_cell.angle_alpha   90.00
_cell.angle_beta   90.00
_cell.angle_gamma   90.00
#
_symmetry.space_group_name_H-M   'P 1'
#
loop_
_entity.id
_entity.type
_entity.pdbx_description
1 polymer ?
#
loop_
_entity_poly.entity_id
_entity_poly.type
_entity_poly.pdbx_seq_one_letter_code
_entity_poly.pdbx_strand_id
1 'polypeptide(L)' 'MIGPSGTVRLMVATKPVDFRKGMEGFATLVRESMRADPFLCVGRDYVAEIP' A
#
# COMPACT_ATOMS: atom_id res chain seq x y z
N MET A 1 -22.33 -10.47 -5.16
CA MET A 1 -20.88 -10.36 -4.93
C MET A 1 -20.52 -8.89 -5.07
N ILE A 2 -20.09 -8.22 -4.00
CA ILE A 2 -19.63 -6.81 -4.06
C ILE A 2 -18.13 -6.85 -4.29
N GLY A 3 -17.69 -6.42 -5.48
CA GLY A 3 -16.29 -6.27 -5.84
C GLY A 3 -16.00 -4.84 -6.30
N PRO A 4 -14.74 -4.38 -6.28
CA PRO A 4 -14.39 -3.02 -6.64
C PRO A 4 -14.90 -2.67 -8.05
N SER A 5 -15.60 -1.55 -8.18
CA SER A 5 -15.99 -1.01 -9.48
C SER A 5 -14.79 -0.27 -10.11
N GLY A 6 -14.34 -0.70 -11.28
CA GLY A 6 -13.27 -0.08 -12.05
C GLY A 6 -11.91 -0.79 -12.01
N THR A 7 -10.93 -0.27 -12.76
CA THR A 7 -9.59 -0.85 -12.88
C THR A 7 -8.83 -0.73 -11.56
N VAL A 8 -8.38 -1.86 -11.01
CA VAL A 8 -7.58 -1.92 -9.78
C VAL A 8 -6.15 -2.27 -10.15
N ARG A 9 -5.18 -1.61 -9.52
CA ARG A 9 -3.77 -1.99 -9.59
C ARG A 9 -3.41 -2.76 -8.32
N LEU A 10 -3.05 -4.02 -8.47
CA LEU A 10 -2.50 -4.85 -7.39
C LEU A 10 -0.97 -4.81 -7.48
N MET A 11 -0.29 -4.60 -6.36
CA MET A 11 1.16 -4.68 -6.28
C MET A 11 1.57 -5.84 -5.36
N VAL A 12 2.59 -6.58 -5.77
CA VAL A 12 3.12 -7.74 -5.04
C VAL A 12 4.63 -7.57 -4.87
N ALA A 13 5.17 -7.87 -3.69
CA ALA A 13 6.60 -7.89 -3.47
C ALA A 13 7.25 -9.07 -4.22
N THR A 14 8.21 -8.75 -5.10
CA THR A 14 8.97 -9.74 -5.88
C THR A 14 10.33 -10.07 -5.26
N LYS A 15 10.65 -9.44 -4.11
CA LYS A 15 11.86 -9.68 -3.32
C LYS A 15 11.48 -10.27 -1.96
N PRO A 16 12.33 -11.11 -1.35
CA PRO A 16 12.09 -11.62 0.00
C PRO A 16 11.89 -10.47 1.01
N VAL A 17 10.97 -10.67 1.94
CA VAL A 17 10.67 -9.73 3.03
C VAL A 17 10.95 -10.44 4.35
N ASP A 18 11.74 -9.80 5.22
CA ASP A 18 12.03 -10.35 6.55
C ASP A 18 10.85 -10.10 7.51
N PHE A 19 9.89 -11.02 7.50
CA PHE A 19 8.72 -10.98 8.37
C PHE A 19 9.01 -11.28 9.85
N ARG A 20 10.23 -11.67 10.23
CA ARG A 20 10.61 -11.77 11.66
C ARG A 20 10.53 -10.39 12.35
N LYS A 21 10.56 -9.31 11.56
CA LYS A 21 10.35 -7.92 11.99
C LYS A 21 8.88 -7.48 11.94
N GLY A 22 7.95 -8.38 11.63
CA GLY A 22 6.53 -8.03 11.42
C GLY A 22 6.31 -7.18 10.17
N MET A 23 5.30 -6.30 10.22
CA MET A 23 4.94 -5.41 9.09
C MET A 23 6.04 -4.40 8.73
N GLU A 24 6.94 -4.08 9.66
CA GLU A 24 8.07 -3.18 9.41
C GLU A 24 9.00 -3.69 8.30
N GLY A 25 9.16 -5.02 8.19
CA GLY A 25 9.94 -5.62 7.10
C GLY A 25 9.36 -5.28 5.73
N PHE A 26 8.03 -5.32 5.59
CA PHE A 26 7.34 -4.97 4.35
C PHE A 26 7.33 -3.45 4.12
N ALA A 27 7.05 -2.68 5.17
CA ALA A 27 7.04 -1.21 5.13
C ALA A 27 8.38 -0.65 4.62
N THR A 28 9.50 -1.24 5.06
CA THR A 28 10.85 -0.88 4.59
C THR A 28 10.98 -1.10 3.09
N LEU A 29 10.56 -2.27 2.58
CA LEU A 29 10.62 -2.57 1.16
C LEU A 29 9.79 -1.58 0.32
N VAL A 30 8.59 -1.21 0.78
CA VAL A 30 7.73 -0.22 0.11
C VAL A 30 8.43 1.15 0.04
N ARG A 31 8.99 1.61 1.15
CA ARG A 31 9.71 2.90 1.20
C ARG A 31 10.90 2.92 0.25
N GLU A 32 11.71 1.86 0.22
CA GLU A 32 12.90 1.78 -0.62
C GLU A 32 12.57 1.64 -2.11
N SER A 33 11.61 0.77 -2.46
CA SER A 33 11.30 0.45 -3.85
C SER A 33 10.34 1.42 -4.52
N MET A 34 9.39 1.99 -3.76
CA MET A 34 8.33 2.84 -4.29
C MET A 34 8.44 4.30 -3.84
N ARG A 35 9.30 4.62 -2.86
CA ARG A 35 9.38 5.95 -2.24
C ARG A 35 8.01 6.46 -1.75
N ALA A 36 7.17 5.54 -1.29
CA ALA A 36 5.82 5.79 -0.79
C ALA A 36 5.74 5.49 0.71
N ASP A 37 4.76 6.09 1.39
CA ASP A 37 4.48 5.75 2.79
C ASP A 37 3.56 4.50 2.87
N PRO A 38 4.05 3.37 3.40
CA PRO A 38 3.30 2.11 3.48
C PRO A 38 2.11 2.15 4.44
N PHE A 39 2.00 3.16 5.30
CA PHE A 39 0.92 3.29 6.27
C PHE A 39 -0.14 4.31 5.86
N LEU A 40 0.06 5.01 4.74
CA LEU A 40 -0.94 5.90 4.19
C LEU A 40 -2.05 5.10 3.51
N CYS A 41 -3.26 5.17 4.07
CA CYS A 41 -4.49 4.73 3.40
C CYS A 41 -5.01 5.73 2.36
N VAL A 42 -4.23 6.74 1.95
CA VAL A 42 -4.57 7.65 0.85
C VAL A 42 -4.17 7.02 -0.48
N GLY A 43 -4.91 5.96 -0.85
CA GLY A 43 -4.75 5.23 -2.11
C GLY A 43 -5.94 5.32 -3.06
N ARG A 44 -6.95 6.11 -2.72
CA ARG A 44 -8.07 6.51 -3.60
C ARG A 44 -8.46 7.92 -3.19
N ASP A 45 -9.07 8.63 -4.11
CA ASP A 45 -9.68 9.95 -3.99
C ASP A 45 -10.67 10.08 -2.81
N TYR A 46 -10.22 9.98 -1.57
CA TYR A 46 -10.90 10.58 -0.44
C TYR A 46 -10.48 12.05 -0.41
N VAL A 47 -11.19 12.87 -1.19
CA VAL A 47 -11.33 14.28 -0.86
C VAL A 47 -12.15 14.28 0.42
N ALA A 48 -11.51 14.48 1.57
CA ALA A 48 -12.23 15.08 2.67
C ALA A 48 -12.64 16.47 2.14
N GLU A 49 -13.85 16.62 1.61
CA GLU A 49 -14.37 17.96 1.39
C GLU A 49 -14.32 18.65 2.74
N ILE A 50 -13.52 19.71 2.78
CA ILE A 50 -13.42 20.60 3.92
C ILE A 50 -14.77 21.33 4.00
N PRO A 51 -15.54 21.21 5.10
CA PRO A 51 -16.73 22.04 5.28
C PRO A 51 -16.37 23.53 5.42
#